data_AF-A0A537JL84-F1
#
_entry.id   AF-A0A537JL84-F1
#
_cell.length_a   1.000
_cell.length_b   1.000
_cell.length_c   1.000
_cell.angle_alpha   90.00
_cell.angle_beta   90.00
_cell.angle_gamma   90.00
#
_symmetry.space_group_name_H-M   'P 1'
#
loop_
_entity.id
_entity.type
_entity.pdbx_description
1 polymer ?
#
loop_
_entity_poly.entity_id
_entity_poly.type
_entity_poly.pdbx_seq_one_letter_code
_entity_poly.pdbx_strand_id
1 'polypeptide(L)'
;MERITSILNRKEPHFHTVSPESSVIDALQQMRCENVDFLIVINDDERFLGIVSDHDVATKVIFGRKPLNKTSVRDIMNTRLPVVTTEDTVEKCMRTMRQHNVRFLPVFEGFNFKGVVSSDDIIHEVVEIRMDIFDPEEDQSYTFA
;
A
#
# COMPACT_ATOMS: atom_id res chain seq x y z
N MET A 1 15.75 12.54 -5.96
CA MET A 1 14.63 11.62 -6.23
C MET A 1 13.96 11.33 -4.91
N GLU A 2 12.64 11.50 -4.85
CA GLU A 2 11.83 11.32 -3.63
C GLU A 2 12.04 9.93 -3.00
N ARG A 3 12.11 9.91 -1.67
CA ARG A 3 12.29 8.71 -0.84
C ARG A 3 10.96 8.27 -0.26
N ILE A 4 10.84 6.98 0.02
CA ILE A 4 9.62 6.39 0.61
C ILE A 4 9.28 7.01 1.97
N THR A 5 10.27 7.46 2.75
CA THR A 5 10.03 8.20 4.00
C THR A 5 9.07 9.39 3.80
N SER A 6 9.19 10.14 2.70
CA SER A 6 8.34 11.30 2.44
C SER A 6 6.87 10.90 2.26
N ILE A 7 6.64 9.85 1.45
CA ILE A 7 5.30 9.30 1.22
C ILE A 7 4.68 8.82 2.53
N LEU A 8 5.43 8.04 3.32
CA LEU A 8 4.92 7.48 4.58
C LEU A 8 4.59 8.56 5.62
N ASN A 9 5.32 9.68 5.66
CA ASN A 9 5.06 10.77 6.60
C ASN A 9 3.80 11.58 6.25
N ARG A 10 3.44 11.66 4.97
CA ARG A 10 2.23 12.33 4.48
C ARG A 10 0.99 11.45 4.61
N LYS A 11 1.18 10.13 4.50
CA LYS A 11 0.12 9.14 4.63
C LYS A 11 -0.40 9.13 6.07
N GLU A 12 -1.72 9.21 6.25
CA GLU A 12 -2.30 9.18 7.60
C GLU A 12 -1.82 7.93 8.37
N PRO A 13 -1.43 8.06 9.65
CA PRO A 13 -0.76 6.99 10.40
C PRO A 13 -1.67 5.81 10.78
N HIS A 14 -2.91 5.75 10.28
CA HIS A 14 -3.88 4.70 10.58
C HIS A 14 -3.95 3.72 9.42
N PHE A 15 -2.87 2.94 9.30
CA PHE A 15 -2.80 1.78 8.42
C PHE A 15 -4.05 0.91 8.62
N HIS A 16 -4.85 0.76 7.56
CA HIS A 16 -6.04 -0.08 7.51
C HIS A 16 -5.64 -1.52 7.84
N THR A 17 -5.82 -1.93 9.10
CA THR A 17 -5.28 -3.18 9.64
C THR A 17 -6.37 -4.15 10.03
N VAL A 18 -6.06 -5.44 9.91
CA VAL A 18 -7.01 -6.52 10.22
C VAL A 18 -6.29 -7.66 10.91
N SER A 19 -6.99 -8.34 11.82
CA SER A 19 -6.47 -9.54 12.47
C SER A 19 -6.39 -10.71 11.47
N PRO A 20 -5.37 -11.58 11.54
CA PRO A 20 -5.33 -12.81 10.77
C PRO A 20 -6.53 -13.74 11.06
N GLU A 21 -7.14 -13.64 12.24
CA GLU A 21 -8.25 -14.49 12.67
C GLU A 21 -9.62 -13.92 12.23
N SER A 22 -9.68 -12.69 11.74
CA SER A 22 -10.90 -12.11 11.19
C SER A 22 -11.41 -12.95 10.03
N SER A 23 -12.74 -13.03 9.89
CA SER A 23 -13.32 -13.69 8.73
C SER A 23 -13.15 -12.82 7.47
N VAL A 24 -13.18 -13.45 6.30
CA VAL A 24 -13.10 -12.71 5.03
C VAL A 24 -14.28 -11.75 4.87
N ILE A 25 -15.47 -12.09 5.38
CA ILE A 25 -16.63 -11.18 5.31
C ILE A 25 -16.41 -9.91 6.15
N ASP A 26 -15.79 -10.03 7.33
CA ASP A 26 -15.49 -8.88 8.18
C ASP A 26 -14.42 -7.99 7.53
N ALA A 27 -13.37 -8.60 6.96
CA ALA A 27 -12.35 -7.88 6.22
C ALA A 27 -12.93 -7.09 5.03
N LEU A 28 -13.86 -7.69 4.25
CA LEU A 28 -14.54 -6.99 3.15
C LEU A 28 -15.43 -5.84 3.64
N GLN A 29 -16.10 -6.02 4.79
CA GLN A 29 -16.89 -4.94 5.38
C GLN A 29 -16.01 -3.78 5.82
N GLN A 30 -14.85 -4.09 6.42
CA GLN A 30 -13.87 -3.10 6.81
C GLN A 30 -13.32 -2.35 5.60
N MET A 31 -12.86 -3.06 4.55
CA MET A 31 -12.43 -2.47 3.28
C MET A 31 -13.48 -1.49 2.72
N ARG A 32 -14.76 -1.89 2.74
CA ARG A 32 -15.86 -1.02 2.28
C ARG A 32 -16.04 0.22 3.17
N CYS A 33 -16.03 0.05 4.50
CA CYS A 33 -16.22 1.15 5.43
C CYS A 33 -15.07 2.17 5.38
N GLU A 34 -13.85 1.68 5.21
CA GLU A 34 -12.63 2.48 5.15
C GLU A 34 -12.33 2.98 3.72
N ASN A 35 -13.11 2.53 2.73
CA ASN A 35 -12.95 2.83 1.31
C ASN A 35 -11.55 2.49 0.77
N VAL A 36 -11.08 1.29 1.09
CA VAL A 36 -9.79 0.74 0.64
C VAL A 36 -9.93 -0.63 0.00
N ASP A 37 -8.95 -1.00 -0.82
CA ASP A 37 -8.94 -2.27 -1.56
C ASP A 37 -7.98 -3.32 -0.97
N PHE A 38 -7.26 -2.96 0.09
CA PHE A 38 -6.42 -3.88 0.85
C PHE A 38 -6.40 -3.54 2.35
N LEU A 39 -6.11 -4.56 3.16
CA LEU A 39 -5.84 -4.43 4.59
C LEU A 39 -4.49 -5.05 4.93
N ILE A 40 -3.81 -4.43 5.88
CA ILE A 40 -2.54 -4.88 6.43
C ILE A 40 -2.85 -5.88 7.54
N VAL A 41 -2.30 -7.09 7.43
CA VAL A 41 -2.56 -8.15 8.40
C VAL A 41 -1.55 -8.03 9.52
N ILE A 42 -2.02 -7.74 10.73
CA ILE A 42 -1.22 -7.59 11.95
C ILE A 42 -1.76 -8.55 13.01
N ASN A 43 -0.87 -9.22 13.74
CA ASN A 43 -1.26 -10.08 14.86
C ASN A 43 -1.36 -9.30 16.19
N ASP A 44 -1.77 -9.99 17.26
CA ASP A 44 -1.92 -9.40 18.59
C ASP A 44 -0.59 -8.86 19.19
N ASP A 45 0.56 -9.27 18.66
CA ASP A 45 1.89 -8.77 19.04
C ASP A 45 2.36 -7.58 18.17
N GLU A 46 1.45 -6.94 17.44
CA GLU A 46 1.73 -5.84 16.50
C GLU A 46 2.70 -6.19 15.36
N ARG A 47 2.83 -7.48 15.04
CA ARG A 47 3.70 -7.94 13.95
C ARG A 47 2.96 -7.99 12.62
N PHE A 48 3.55 -7.37 11.61
CA PHE A 48 3.14 -7.53 10.22
C PHE A 48 3.25 -8.99 9.78
N LEU A 49 2.15 -9.54 9.28
CA LEU A 49 2.08 -10.91 8.74
C LEU A 49 1.91 -10.95 7.22
N GLY A 50 1.37 -9.89 6.63
CA GLY A 50 1.08 -9.83 5.20
C GLY A 50 0.05 -8.78 4.83
N ILE A 51 -0.51 -8.91 3.64
CA ILE A 51 -1.59 -8.06 3.13
C ILE A 51 -2.71 -8.95 2.62
N VAL A 52 -3.96 -8.53 2.77
CA VAL A 52 -5.12 -9.13 2.09
C VAL A 52 -5.78 -8.08 1.22
N SER A 53 -6.06 -8.42 -0.04
CA SER A 53 -6.69 -7.53 -1.02
C SER A 53 -7.99 -8.11 -1.58
N ASP A 54 -8.79 -7.27 -2.23
CA ASP A 54 -9.94 -7.68 -3.04
C ASP A 54 -9.57 -8.77 -4.08
N HIS A 55 -8.38 -8.68 -4.68
CA HIS A 55 -7.83 -9.67 -5.59
C HIS A 55 -7.59 -11.03 -4.91
N ASP A 56 -7.07 -11.03 -3.68
CA ASP A 56 -6.90 -12.26 -2.89
C ASP A 56 -8.26 -12.90 -2.59
N VAL A 57 -9.26 -12.10 -2.23
CA VAL A 57 -10.63 -12.57 -2.00
C VAL A 57 -11.21 -13.20 -3.27
N ALA A 58 -11.14 -12.49 -4.41
CA ALA A 58 -11.64 -12.99 -5.68
C ALA A 58 -10.99 -14.33 -6.07
N THR A 59 -9.66 -14.38 -6.02
CA THR A 59 -8.90 -15.53 -6.52
C THR A 59 -8.90 -16.72 -5.56
N LYS A 60 -8.78 -16.50 -4.25
CA LYS A 60 -8.62 -17.59 -3.26
C LYS A 60 -9.94 -18.00 -2.59
N VAL A 61 -10.94 -17.14 -2.57
CA VAL A 61 -12.25 -17.40 -1.92
C VAL A 61 -13.34 -17.61 -2.95
N ILE A 62 -13.59 -16.63 -3.82
CA ILE A 62 -14.70 -16.70 -4.78
C ILE A 62 -14.45 -17.81 -5.80
N PHE A 63 -13.31 -17.79 -6.50
CA PHE A 63 -12.96 -18.87 -7.44
C PHE A 63 -12.62 -20.19 -6.73
N GLY A 64 -12.15 -20.11 -5.49
CA GLY A 64 -11.95 -21.27 -4.62
C GLY A 64 -13.24 -21.87 -4.03
N ARG A 65 -14.40 -21.23 -4.23
CA ARG A 65 -15.70 -21.60 -3.64
C ARG A 65 -15.65 -21.78 -2.11
N LYS A 66 -14.83 -20.98 -1.42
CA LYS A 66 -14.72 -21.03 0.03
C LYS A 66 -15.81 -20.16 0.68
N PRO A 67 -16.41 -20.58 1.81
CA PRO A 67 -17.39 -19.78 2.53
C PRO A 67 -16.76 -18.52 3.17
N LEU A 68 -17.25 -17.33 2.80
CA LEU A 68 -16.72 -16.03 3.27
C LEU A 68 -16.68 -15.89 4.81
N ASN A 69 -17.69 -16.44 5.49
CA ASN A 69 -17.85 -16.35 6.94
C ASN A 69 -17.07 -17.40 7.74
N LYS A 70 -16.48 -18.41 7.08
CA LYS A 70 -15.66 -19.44 7.74
C LYS A 70 -14.22 -19.46 7.27
N THR A 71 -13.89 -18.69 6.23
CA THR A 71 -12.52 -18.53 5.75
C THR A 71 -11.90 -17.39 6.55
N SER A 72 -10.72 -17.61 7.11
CA SER A 72 -9.99 -16.57 7.84
C SER A 72 -9.15 -15.72 6.87
N VAL A 73 -8.81 -14.50 7.29
CA VAL A 73 -7.84 -13.67 6.59
C VAL A 73 -6.49 -14.38 6.46
N ARG A 74 -6.04 -15.09 7.50
CA ARG A 74 -4.81 -15.89 7.52
C ARG A 74 -4.72 -16.88 6.37
N ASP A 75 -5.85 -17.48 5.98
CA ASP A 75 -5.90 -18.49 4.91
C ASP A 75 -5.69 -17.91 3.52
N ILE A 76 -5.88 -16.59 3.36
CA ILE A 76 -5.89 -15.94 2.05
C ILE A 76 -4.90 -14.80 1.92
N MET A 77 -4.33 -14.29 3.01
CA MET A 77 -3.36 -13.19 2.96
C MET A 77 -2.15 -13.55 2.09
N ASN A 78 -1.59 -12.55 1.43
CA ASN A 78 -0.33 -12.64 0.73
C ASN A 78 0.83 -12.35 1.70
N THR A 79 1.68 -13.35 1.90
CA THR A 79 2.87 -13.29 2.77
C THR A 79 4.18 -13.19 1.98
N ARG A 80 4.12 -13.28 0.65
CA ARG A 80 5.29 -13.31 -0.25
C ARG A 80 5.35 -12.02 -1.06
N LEU A 81 5.45 -10.91 -0.35
CA LEU A 81 5.54 -9.59 -0.95
C LEU A 81 7.01 -9.14 -1.00
N PRO A 82 7.48 -8.56 -2.10
CA PRO A 82 8.77 -7.88 -2.10
C PRO A 82 8.70 -6.69 -1.12
N VAL A 83 9.74 -6.54 -0.30
CA VAL A 83 9.84 -5.47 0.68
C VAL A 83 10.79 -4.38 0.21
N VAL A 84 10.56 -3.16 0.66
CA VAL A 84 11.44 -2.00 0.42
C VAL A 84 11.79 -1.33 1.73
N THR A 85 12.76 -0.41 1.70
CA THR A 85 13.14 0.37 2.87
C THR A 85 12.66 1.82 2.77
N THR A 86 12.67 2.52 3.90
CA THR A 86 12.37 3.97 3.96
C THR A 86 13.31 4.80 3.07
N GLU A 87 14.56 4.36 2.92
CA GLU A 87 15.57 5.00 2.08
C GLU A 87 15.45 4.68 0.59
N ASP A 88 14.60 3.70 0.22
CA ASP A 88 14.36 3.40 -1.18
C ASP A 88 13.64 4.55 -1.88
N THR A 89 13.88 4.64 -3.18
CA THR A 89 13.33 5.70 -4.01
C THR A 89 12.02 5.27 -4.66
N VAL A 90 11.23 6.27 -5.04
CA VAL A 90 9.96 6.07 -5.77
C VAL A 90 10.15 5.27 -7.07
N GLU A 91 11.20 5.55 -7.85
CA GLU A 91 11.54 4.78 -9.06
C GLU A 91 11.90 3.32 -8.77
N LYS A 92 12.66 3.06 -7.69
CA LYS A 92 12.97 1.69 -7.28
C LYS A 92 11.68 0.95 -6.93
N CYS A 93 10.76 1.59 -6.22
CA CYS A 93 9.46 1.01 -5.88
C CYS A 93 8.63 0.69 -7.13
N MET A 94 8.54 1.62 -8.10
CA MET A 94 7.90 1.35 -9.39
C MET A 94 8.50 0.13 -10.11
N ARG A 95 9.83 0.06 -10.15
CA ARG A 95 10.54 -1.06 -10.79
C ARG A 95 10.24 -2.38 -10.08
N THR A 96 10.29 -2.40 -8.75
CA THR A 96 9.96 -3.58 -7.93
C THR A 96 8.52 -4.03 -8.15
N MET A 97 7.56 -3.10 -8.10
CA MET A 97 6.14 -3.38 -8.37
C MET A 97 5.96 -4.02 -9.74
N ARG A 98 6.58 -3.45 -10.78
CA ARG A 98 6.51 -3.98 -12.15
C ARG A 98 7.16 -5.36 -12.29
N GLN A 99 8.34 -5.55 -11.69
CA GLN A 99 9.08 -6.81 -11.77
C GLN A 99 8.34 -7.97 -11.09
N HIS A 100 7.71 -7.70 -9.95
CA HIS A 100 7.00 -8.73 -9.19
C HIS A 100 5.50 -8.78 -9.50
N ASN A 101 5.00 -7.89 -10.37
CA ASN A 101 3.59 -7.73 -10.69
C ASN A 101 2.72 -7.55 -9.43
N VAL A 102 3.16 -6.68 -8.52
CA VAL A 102 2.46 -6.33 -7.28
C VAL A 102 2.15 -4.84 -7.25
N ARG A 103 1.07 -4.47 -6.55
CA ARG A 103 0.69 -3.07 -6.36
C ARG A 103 1.04 -2.51 -4.99
N PHE A 104 1.47 -3.36 -4.06
CA PHE A 104 1.71 -3.00 -2.68
C PHE A 104 3.08 -3.49 -2.25
N LEU A 105 3.84 -2.60 -1.60
CA LEU A 105 5.17 -2.88 -1.07
C LEU A 105 5.18 -2.59 0.43
N PRO A 106 5.34 -3.61 1.28
CA PRO A 106 5.64 -3.41 2.69
C PRO A 106 6.98 -2.70 2.84
N VAL A 107 7.01 -1.68 3.72
CA VAL A 107 8.18 -0.87 4.01
C VAL A 107 8.74 -1.25 5.38
N PHE A 108 10.04 -1.49 5.43
CA PHE A 108 10.76 -1.85 6.65
C PHE A 108 11.99 -0.97 6.89
N GLU A 109 12.28 -0.74 8.17
CA GLU A 109 13.56 -0.20 8.62
C GLU A 109 14.21 -1.27 9.52
N GLY A 110 15.16 -2.02 8.96
CA GLY A 110 15.64 -3.25 9.59
C GLY A 110 14.51 -4.27 9.74
N PHE A 111 14.18 -4.64 10.98
CA PHE A 111 13.08 -5.57 11.30
C PHE A 111 11.77 -4.85 11.66
N ASN A 112 11.77 -3.52 11.67
CA ASN A 112 10.61 -2.74 12.07
C ASN A 112 9.76 -2.43 10.85
N PHE A 113 8.51 -2.89 10.86
CA PHE A 113 7.52 -2.52 9.86
C PHE A 113 7.17 -1.04 10.00
N LYS A 114 7.10 -0.32 8.89
CA LYS A 114 6.84 1.14 8.85
C LYS A 114 5.56 1.51 8.08
N GLY A 115 4.98 0.57 7.34
CA GLY A 115 3.76 0.80 6.57
C GLY A 115 3.80 0.13 5.20
N VAL A 116 2.85 0.51 4.34
CA VAL A 116 2.74 0.01 2.97
C VAL A 116 2.66 1.18 2.01
N VAL A 117 3.43 1.08 0.92
CA VAL A 117 3.31 1.94 -0.25
C VAL A 117 2.56 1.20 -1.35
N SER A 118 1.52 1.82 -1.89
CA SER A 118 0.70 1.34 -3.00
C SER A 118 1.14 1.97 -4.32
N SER A 119 0.71 1.40 -5.44
CA SER A 119 0.86 2.01 -6.76
C SER A 119 0.17 3.38 -6.83
N ASP A 120 -0.92 3.58 -6.09
CA ASP A 120 -1.65 4.84 -6.06
C ASP A 120 -0.86 5.92 -5.32
N ASP A 121 -0.18 5.57 -4.21
CA ASP A 121 0.75 6.49 -3.54
C ASP A 121 1.84 6.95 -4.52
N ILE A 122 2.37 6.01 -5.32
CA ILE A 122 3.41 6.31 -6.30
C ILE A 122 2.88 7.20 -7.44
N ILE A 123 1.66 6.97 -7.91
CA ILE A 123 1.04 7.81 -8.94
C ILE A 123 0.80 9.21 -8.39
N HIS A 124 0.24 9.31 -7.18
CA HIS A 124 -0.02 10.59 -6.52
C HIS A 124 1.28 11.39 -6.39
N GLU A 125 2.34 10.75 -5.91
CA GLU A 125 3.67 11.35 -5.78
C GLU A 125 4.21 11.89 -7.11
N VAL A 126 4.15 11.09 -8.18
CA VAL A 126 4.64 11.50 -9.50
C VAL A 126 3.82 12.64 -10.10
N VAL A 127 2.51 12.67 -9.82
CA VAL A 127 1.62 13.73 -10.29
C VAL A 127 1.87 15.02 -9.53
N GLU A 128 2.01 14.98 -8.20
CA GLU A 128 2.34 16.16 -7.38
C GLU A 128 3.67 16.79 -7.83
N ILE A 129 4.73 15.99 -7.95
CA ILE A 129 6.04 16.46 -8.44
C ILE A 129 5.94 17.09 -9.84
N ARG A 130 5.08 16.56 -10.71
CA ARG A 130 4.91 17.10 -12.07
C ARG A 130 4.09 18.38 -12.09
N MET A 131 3.11 18.56 -11.20
CA MET A 131 2.35 19.80 -11.13
C MET A 131 3.25 20.98 -10.72
N ASP A 132 4.23 20.75 -9.85
CA ASP A 132 5.24 21.77 -9.50
C ASP A 132 6.12 22.18 -10.69
N ILE A 133 6.29 21.33 -11.71
CA ILE A 133 7.10 21.62 -12.90
C ILE A 133 6.33 22.44 -13.95
N PHE A 134 4.99 22.43 -13.88
CA PHE A 134 4.12 23.08 -14.87
C PHE A 134 3.35 24.28 -14.33
N ASP A 135 3.64 24.77 -13.12
CA ASP A 135 3.05 26.00 -12.62
C ASP A 135 3.71 27.22 -13.30
N PRO A 136 3.03 27.93 -14.24
CA PRO A 136 3.64 29.00 -15.03
C PRO A 136 3.70 30.34 -14.27
N GLU A 137 3.21 30.42 -13.03
CA GLU A 137 3.06 31.70 -12.32
C GLU A 137 4.37 32.27 -11.74
N GLU A 138 5.49 31.52 -11.71
CA GLU A 138 6.79 32.07 -11.26
C GLU A 138 7.66 32.66 -12.37
N ASP A 139 7.35 32.44 -13.66
CA ASP A 139 8.23 32.81 -14.79
C ASP A 139 7.96 34.22 -15.38
N GLN A 140 7.10 35.04 -14.74
CA GLN A 140 6.80 36.41 -15.19
C GLN A 140 7.65 37.51 -14.52
N SER A 141 8.64 37.16 -13.69
CA SER A 141 9.46 38.15 -12.98
C SER A 141 10.70 38.65 -13.76
N TYR A 142 10.95 38.19 -15.00
CA TYR A 142 12.14 38.56 -15.78
C TYR A 142 11.87 39.14 -17.18
N THR A 143 10.97 40.14 -17.33
CA THR A 143 10.90 40.91 -18.60
C THR A 143 10.70 42.42 -18.44
N PHE A 144 11.31 43.05 -17.44
CA PHE A 144 11.46 44.53 -17.49
C PHE A 144 12.86 44.98 -17.07
N ALA A 145 13.74 45.14 -18.06
CA ALA A 145 14.72 46.22 -18.18
C ALA A 145 15.32 46.23 -19.60
#